data_AF-A0A5C8ETG9-F1
#
_entry.id   AF-A0A5C8ETG9-F1
#
_cell.length_a   1.000
_cell.length_b   1.000
_cell.length_c   1.000
_cell.angle_alpha   90.00
_cell.angle_beta   90.00
_cell.angle_gamma   90.00
#
_symmetry.space_group_name_H-M   'P 1'
#
loop_
_entity.id
_entity.type
_entity.pdbx_description
1 polymer ?
#
loop_
_entity_poly.entity_id
_entity_poly.type
_entity_poly.pdbx_seq_one_letter_code
_entity_poly.pdbx_strand_id
1 'polypeptide(L)'
;MKTIKKYFSTAIAILTIASAQVFAMYGVDTDWIDFLTDGNQFRARLETLGFVLGNDTIKGTFGFDNGAGGTLGALVSQNSNPNWYDFVPHTSIGIGYTSSLISLGLGYTLSFGQKFSKYNGSANPKTVVATGHTPVLVLNALDNAFRMAIPIQVVSINDKTSEGIKQNLTAIKLNSEFRYYTGMDILTQIRLYLNYGYNSVKNGNAKSQYETLGFDFRLYFGATVEEVELEPFIKIAYDTGLNKNLPSANLNFDVMEELKASDISSEFQYAGQFAYGTNSFDKTAWQLTLMPALGLSAGSDIVSLYLEPSLGLEITGAQLNGEKDIYSFAWNVYGEISLTPIPNLEWYFEAELGDNAEETEKVLNFNATTGITWYLPAL
;
A
#
# COMPACT_ATOMS: atom_id res chain seq x y z
N MET A 1 41.17 5.29 14.98
CA MET A 1 40.03 4.41 15.27
C MET A 1 38.70 5.13 15.49
N LYS A 2 38.63 6.29 16.19
CA LYS A 2 37.37 7.05 16.36
C LYS A 2 36.82 7.68 15.06
N THR A 3 37.68 8.04 14.11
CA THR A 3 37.26 8.71 12.86
C THR A 3 36.63 7.74 11.86
N ILE A 4 37.09 6.48 11.82
CA ILE A 4 36.57 5.44 10.92
C ILE A 4 35.14 5.04 11.31
N LYS A 5 34.85 4.89 12.62
CA LYS A 5 33.49 4.63 13.10
C LYS A 5 32.49 5.73 12.70
N LYS A 6 32.90 6.99 12.68
CA LYS A 6 32.02 8.11 12.33
C LYS A 6 31.62 8.10 10.85
N TYR A 7 32.56 7.81 9.95
CA TYR A 7 32.26 7.68 8.52
C TYR A 7 31.49 6.40 8.21
N PHE A 8 31.75 5.31 8.95
CA PHE A 8 31.01 4.06 8.82
C PHE A 8 29.54 4.24 9.24
N SER A 9 29.25 4.84 10.39
CA SER A 9 27.86 5.12 10.81
C SER A 9 27.11 6.08 9.88
N THR A 10 27.80 7.05 9.26
CA THR A 10 27.18 7.96 8.27
C THR A 10 26.96 7.28 6.91
N ALA A 11 27.90 6.42 6.48
CA ALA A 11 27.71 5.59 5.29
C ALA A 11 26.59 4.57 5.50
N ILE A 12 26.50 4.00 6.71
CA ILE A 12 25.43 3.11 7.15
C ILE A 12 24.09 3.81 7.08
N ALA A 13 23.94 4.98 7.71
CA ALA A 13 22.71 5.77 7.61
C ALA A 13 22.34 6.11 6.15
N ILE A 14 23.31 6.34 5.27
CA ILE A 14 23.06 6.56 3.84
C ILE A 14 22.67 5.26 3.14
N LEU A 15 23.24 4.10 3.52
CA LEU A 15 22.88 2.79 3.00
C LEU A 15 21.50 2.33 3.47
N THR A 16 21.12 2.53 4.73
CA THR A 16 19.78 2.22 5.27
C THR A 16 18.71 3.20 4.78
N ILE A 17 19.08 4.45 4.43
CA ILE A 17 18.19 5.39 3.74
C ILE A 17 18.08 5.06 2.24
N ALA A 18 19.13 4.47 1.64
CA ALA A 18 19.13 4.05 0.24
C ALA A 18 18.46 2.68 0.01
N SER A 19 18.53 1.76 0.98
CA SER A 19 17.90 0.44 0.94
C SER A 19 16.41 0.46 1.28
N ALA A 20 15.84 1.65 1.51
CA ALA A 20 14.41 1.84 1.74
C ALA A 20 13.72 2.59 0.58
N GLN A 21 14.33 2.64 -0.62
CA GLN A 21 13.70 3.22 -1.82
C GLN A 21 12.70 2.23 -2.47
N VAL A 22 11.81 1.65 -1.67
CA VAL A 22 10.68 0.86 -2.16
C VAL A 22 9.55 1.83 -2.47
N PHE A 23 9.47 2.36 -3.69
CA PHE A 23 8.26 3.08 -4.12
C PHE A 23 7.89 2.77 -5.56
N ALA A 24 6.66 2.27 -5.75
CA ALA A 24 5.87 2.44 -6.96
C ALA A 24 5.54 3.94 -7.09
N MET A 25 5.49 4.53 -8.29
CA MET A 25 5.80 5.97 -8.36
C MET A 25 4.80 6.97 -7.73
N TYR A 26 3.62 6.54 -7.29
CA TYR A 26 2.99 6.80 -5.99
C TYR A 26 1.54 6.34 -6.14
N GLY A 27 1.18 5.21 -5.53
CA GLY A 27 -0.11 4.57 -5.75
C GLY A 27 -1.26 5.19 -4.96
N VAL A 28 -2.18 4.34 -4.51
CA VAL A 28 -3.33 4.73 -3.68
C VAL A 28 -3.03 4.62 -2.18
N ASP A 29 -1.82 4.21 -1.84
CA ASP A 29 -1.35 3.86 -0.50
C ASP A 29 -0.22 4.78 -0.02
N THR A 30 0.55 4.31 0.96
CA THR A 30 1.55 5.09 1.70
C THR A 30 2.81 5.41 0.90
N ASP A 31 2.92 4.95 -0.34
CA ASP A 31 4.11 5.17 -1.18
C ASP A 31 4.49 6.65 -1.31
N TRP A 32 3.52 7.54 -1.19
CA TRP A 32 3.70 8.98 -1.21
C TRP A 32 4.63 9.52 -0.09
N ILE A 33 4.91 8.73 0.95
CA ILE A 33 5.71 9.13 2.13
C ILE A 33 7.06 9.75 1.78
N ASP A 34 7.68 9.32 0.67
CA ASP A 34 9.01 9.77 0.28
C ASP A 34 9.01 10.79 -0.88
N PHE A 35 7.83 11.23 -1.35
CA PHE A 35 7.69 12.24 -2.40
C PHE A 35 8.49 13.53 -2.19
N LEU A 36 8.46 14.04 -0.97
CA LEU A 36 9.14 15.29 -0.65
C LEU A 36 10.67 15.11 -0.58
N THR A 37 11.16 13.89 -0.33
CA THR A 37 12.59 13.55 -0.22
C THR A 37 13.20 12.97 -1.48
N ASP A 38 12.40 12.44 -2.41
CA ASP A 38 12.91 11.78 -3.62
C ASP A 38 13.72 12.73 -4.50
N GLY A 39 14.88 12.29 -5.00
CA GLY A 39 15.64 13.07 -5.97
C GLY A 39 14.86 13.27 -7.28
N ASN A 40 15.35 14.14 -8.16
CA ASN A 40 14.87 14.13 -9.54
C ASN A 40 15.16 12.75 -10.13
N GLN A 41 14.14 12.07 -10.62
CA GLN A 41 14.27 10.71 -11.10
C GLN A 41 13.22 10.38 -12.15
N PHE A 42 13.59 9.51 -13.08
CA PHE A 42 12.66 8.81 -13.95
C PHE A 42 12.66 7.33 -13.55
N ARG A 43 11.47 6.75 -13.38
CA ARG A 43 11.31 5.36 -12.94
C ARG A 43 10.52 4.58 -13.98
N ALA A 44 11.04 3.40 -14.31
CA ALA A 44 10.41 2.42 -15.19
C ALA A 44 10.58 1.02 -14.58
N ARG A 45 9.60 0.60 -13.79
CA ARG A 45 9.53 -0.74 -13.19
C ARG A 45 8.54 -1.61 -13.96
N LEU A 46 8.42 -2.89 -13.60
CA LEU A 46 7.49 -3.79 -14.26
C LEU A 46 6.05 -3.34 -14.06
N GLU A 47 5.69 -2.74 -12.92
CA GLU A 47 4.34 -2.23 -12.65
C GLU A 47 4.19 -0.71 -12.70
N THR A 48 5.29 0.07 -12.74
CA THR A 48 5.23 1.54 -12.63
C THR A 48 6.03 2.27 -13.69
N LEU A 49 5.55 3.47 -14.04
CA LEU A 49 6.23 4.37 -14.97
C LEU A 49 5.95 5.83 -14.60
N GLY A 50 6.99 6.65 -14.45
CA GLY A 50 6.81 8.09 -14.28
C GLY A 50 8.09 8.87 -13.97
N PHE A 51 7.93 10.11 -13.50
CA PHE A 51 9.03 10.91 -12.95
C PHE A 51 8.67 11.73 -11.71
N VAL A 52 9.70 12.03 -10.90
CA VAL A 52 9.71 13.15 -9.95
C VAL A 52 10.72 14.17 -10.45
N LEU A 53 10.31 15.44 -10.56
CA LEU A 53 11.15 16.54 -11.05
C LEU A 53 10.93 17.80 -10.24
N GLY A 54 11.98 18.58 -10.04
CA GLY A 54 11.90 19.87 -9.39
C GLY A 54 13.26 20.46 -9.05
N ASN A 55 13.20 21.44 -8.17
CA ASN A 55 14.34 22.09 -7.55
C ASN A 55 14.24 21.99 -6.02
N ASP A 56 15.11 22.71 -5.30
CA ASP A 56 15.18 22.64 -3.84
C ASP A 56 13.92 23.17 -3.11
N THR A 57 13.02 23.86 -3.81
CA THR A 57 11.83 24.50 -3.23
C THR A 57 10.52 23.92 -3.74
N ILE A 58 10.45 23.54 -5.01
CA ILE A 58 9.23 23.05 -5.64
C ILE A 58 9.55 21.77 -6.40
N LYS A 59 8.75 20.74 -6.15
CA LYS A 59 8.82 19.45 -6.85
C LYS A 59 7.45 19.03 -7.33
N GLY A 60 7.43 18.33 -8.45
CA GLY A 60 6.26 17.74 -9.05
C GLY A 60 6.51 16.28 -9.38
N THR A 61 5.44 15.51 -9.44
CA THR A 61 5.46 14.10 -9.82
C THR A 61 4.31 13.80 -10.78
N PHE A 62 4.54 12.89 -11.71
CA PHE A 62 3.51 12.32 -12.56
C PHE A 62 3.88 10.91 -12.98
N GLY A 63 2.94 9.97 -12.84
CA GLY A 63 3.15 8.62 -13.31
C GLY A 63 1.91 7.75 -13.26
N PHE A 64 2.15 6.48 -13.56
CA PHE A 64 1.17 5.42 -13.55
C PHE A 64 1.73 4.22 -12.80
N ASP A 65 0.83 3.49 -12.19
CA ASP A 65 1.09 2.12 -11.76
C ASP A 65 -0.01 1.18 -12.27
N ASN A 66 0.27 -0.11 -12.18
CA ASN A 66 -0.73 -1.12 -12.40
C ASN A 66 -1.58 -1.34 -11.16
N GLY A 67 -2.70 -0.62 -11.12
CA GLY A 67 -3.62 -0.71 -10.01
C GLY A 67 -4.44 -2.01 -9.90
N ALA A 68 -4.17 -3.03 -10.71
CA ALA A 68 -4.75 -4.36 -10.56
C ALA A 68 -3.82 -5.33 -9.81
N GLY A 69 -2.64 -4.87 -9.38
CA GLY A 69 -1.56 -5.72 -8.86
C GLY A 69 -0.74 -6.34 -10.00
N GLY A 70 0.57 -6.47 -9.80
CA GLY A 70 1.49 -7.10 -10.76
C GLY A 70 1.95 -6.18 -11.90
N THR A 71 2.43 -6.75 -13.02
CA THR A 71 3.11 -5.97 -14.08
C THR A 71 2.19 -5.09 -14.94
N LEU A 72 2.71 -4.00 -15.53
CA LEU A 72 2.09 -3.10 -16.50
C LEU A 72 1.44 -3.83 -17.70
N GLY A 73 1.89 -5.05 -18.00
CA GLY A 73 1.26 -5.89 -19.02
C GLY A 73 -0.19 -6.27 -18.70
N ALA A 74 -0.57 -6.26 -17.42
CA ALA A 74 -1.91 -6.53 -16.94
C ALA A 74 -2.83 -5.29 -16.90
N LEU A 75 -2.31 -4.10 -17.26
CA LEU A 75 -3.11 -2.88 -17.34
C LEU A 75 -4.30 -3.00 -18.30
N VAL A 76 -4.18 -3.88 -19.30
CA VAL A 76 -5.26 -4.23 -20.21
C VAL A 76 -5.67 -5.67 -19.96
N SER A 77 -6.85 -5.87 -19.37
CA SER A 77 -7.39 -7.18 -19.07
C SER A 77 -8.74 -7.41 -19.75
N GLN A 78 -9.06 -8.67 -20.03
CA GLN A 78 -10.38 -9.02 -20.54
C GLN A 78 -11.39 -8.91 -19.40
N ASN A 79 -12.47 -8.19 -19.63
CA ASN A 79 -13.55 -8.03 -18.66
C ASN A 79 -14.39 -9.33 -18.59
N SER A 80 -15.16 -9.48 -17.50
CA SER A 80 -16.17 -10.52 -17.33
C SER A 80 -17.15 -10.62 -18.52
N ASN A 81 -17.43 -9.49 -19.18
CA ASN A 81 -18.02 -9.46 -20.51
C ASN A 81 -16.93 -9.73 -21.56
N PRO A 82 -16.99 -10.85 -22.29
CA PRO A 82 -15.90 -11.29 -23.17
C PRO A 82 -15.64 -10.34 -24.35
N ASN A 83 -16.56 -9.42 -24.65
CA ASN A 83 -16.41 -8.43 -25.71
C ASN A 83 -15.71 -7.13 -25.25
N TRP A 84 -15.43 -7.00 -23.95
CA TRP A 84 -14.84 -5.79 -23.38
C TRP A 84 -13.42 -6.07 -22.87
N TYR A 85 -12.54 -5.11 -23.11
CA TYR A 85 -11.23 -5.02 -22.46
C TYR A 85 -11.22 -3.79 -21.58
N ASP A 86 -10.76 -3.94 -20.35
CA ASP A 86 -10.62 -2.86 -19.40
C ASP A 86 -9.20 -2.32 -19.41
N PHE A 87 -9.08 -1.02 -19.18
CA PHE A 87 -7.80 -0.35 -18.95
C PHE A 87 -7.85 0.22 -17.54
N VAL A 88 -7.09 -0.37 -16.61
CA VAL A 88 -7.28 -0.19 -15.15
C VAL A 88 -6.07 0.41 -14.42
N PRO A 89 -5.40 1.46 -14.97
CA PRO A 89 -4.25 2.05 -14.30
C PRO A 89 -4.65 2.76 -12.99
N HIS A 90 -3.67 3.00 -12.12
CA HIS A 90 -3.69 4.22 -11.34
C HIS A 90 -2.88 5.31 -12.05
N THR A 91 -3.34 6.54 -11.98
CA THR A 91 -2.63 7.71 -12.49
C THR A 91 -2.43 8.69 -11.35
N SER A 92 -1.18 9.01 -11.05
CA SER A 92 -0.81 9.89 -9.94
C SER A 92 -0.21 11.20 -10.44
N ILE A 93 -0.56 12.28 -9.76
CA ILE A 93 0.03 13.60 -9.93
C ILE A 93 0.21 14.26 -8.56
N GLY A 94 1.31 14.98 -8.37
CA GLY A 94 1.53 15.69 -7.12
C GLY A 94 2.41 16.91 -7.27
N ILE A 95 2.29 17.82 -6.29
CA ILE A 95 3.13 18.99 -6.14
C ILE A 95 3.53 19.16 -4.68
N GLY A 96 4.80 19.45 -4.46
CA GLY A 96 5.39 19.62 -3.14
C GLY A 96 6.15 20.93 -3.04
N TYR A 97 6.01 21.58 -1.89
CA TYR A 97 6.91 22.63 -1.44
C TYR A 97 7.90 22.03 -0.44
N THR A 98 9.19 22.18 -0.72
CA THR A 98 10.27 21.69 0.13
C THR A 98 10.98 22.84 0.84
N SER A 99 11.25 22.66 2.13
CA SER A 99 12.07 23.58 2.91
C SER A 99 12.78 22.84 4.05
N SER A 100 13.75 23.50 4.68
CA SER A 100 14.48 22.93 5.82
C SER A 100 13.61 22.73 7.07
N LEU A 101 12.59 23.58 7.29
CA LEU A 101 11.76 23.50 8.49
C LEU A 101 10.62 22.50 8.32
N ILE A 102 9.79 22.74 7.31
CA ILE A 102 8.60 21.93 7.00
C ILE A 102 8.46 21.88 5.48
N SER A 103 8.32 20.68 4.96
CA SER A 103 7.93 20.43 3.57
C SER A 103 6.49 19.91 3.55
N LEU A 104 5.71 20.35 2.57
CA LEU A 104 4.30 19.98 2.44
C LEU A 104 4.02 19.66 0.97
N GLY A 105 3.26 18.60 0.72
CA GLY A 105 2.83 18.26 -0.62
C GLY A 105 1.40 17.78 -0.67
N LEU A 106 0.82 17.94 -1.85
CA LEU A 106 -0.49 17.40 -2.20
C LEU A 106 -0.30 16.45 -3.38
N GLY A 107 -0.83 15.25 -3.23
CA GLY A 107 -0.92 14.24 -4.26
C GLY A 107 -2.37 13.97 -4.63
N TYR A 108 -2.55 13.37 -5.79
CA TYR A 108 -3.83 12.86 -6.22
C TYR A 108 -3.62 11.64 -7.12
N THR A 109 -4.23 10.53 -6.75
CA THR A 109 -4.26 9.31 -7.54
C THR A 109 -5.67 9.05 -8.03
N LEU A 110 -5.83 8.91 -9.35
CA LEU A 110 -7.06 8.47 -10.00
C LEU A 110 -6.95 6.99 -10.33
N SER A 111 -7.91 6.22 -9.86
CA SER A 111 -7.98 4.77 -10.05
C SER A 111 -9.05 4.42 -11.04
N PHE A 112 -8.72 3.62 -12.05
CA PHE A 112 -9.68 3.11 -13.02
C PHE A 112 -9.99 1.64 -12.72
N GLY A 113 -11.27 1.28 -12.69
CA GLY A 113 -11.74 -0.09 -12.53
C GLY A 113 -12.47 -0.62 -13.75
N GLN A 114 -13.24 -1.69 -13.54
CA GLN A 114 -13.91 -2.39 -14.64
C GLN A 114 -15.00 -1.54 -15.30
N LYS A 115 -15.25 -1.82 -16.58
CA LYS A 115 -16.46 -1.36 -17.26
C LYS A 115 -17.67 -2.09 -16.72
N PHE A 116 -18.75 -1.35 -16.49
CA PHE A 116 -20.05 -1.92 -16.10
C PHE A 116 -21.21 -1.20 -16.79
N SER A 117 -22.37 -1.86 -16.79
CA SER A 117 -23.61 -1.32 -17.37
C SER A 117 -24.34 -0.48 -16.35
N LYS A 118 -24.51 0.82 -16.64
CA LYS A 118 -25.23 1.77 -15.79
C LYS A 118 -26.58 2.12 -16.38
N TYR A 119 -27.66 1.75 -15.69
CA TYR A 119 -29.02 1.81 -16.22
C TYR A 119 -29.66 3.21 -16.07
N ASN A 120 -29.37 3.94 -14.98
CA ASN A 120 -29.95 5.24 -14.65
C ASN A 120 -31.49 5.30 -14.78
N GLY A 121 -32.20 4.18 -14.57
CA GLY A 121 -33.66 4.13 -14.73
C GLY A 121 -34.13 3.95 -16.18
N SER A 122 -33.25 3.51 -17.08
CA SER A 122 -33.55 3.21 -18.47
C SER A 122 -33.38 1.72 -18.76
N ALA A 123 -34.19 1.17 -19.67
CA ALA A 123 -34.01 -0.19 -20.20
C ALA A 123 -32.74 -0.34 -21.06
N ASN A 124 -32.16 0.77 -21.53
CA ASN A 124 -30.94 0.80 -22.33
C ASN A 124 -29.78 1.35 -21.49
N PRO A 125 -28.97 0.49 -20.86
CA PRO A 125 -27.86 0.94 -20.03
C PRO A 125 -26.76 1.59 -20.87
N LYS A 126 -25.95 2.43 -20.21
CA LYS A 126 -24.71 2.97 -20.76
C LYS A 126 -23.52 2.26 -20.13
N THR A 127 -22.55 1.88 -20.94
CA THR A 127 -21.26 1.41 -20.42
C THR A 127 -20.50 2.57 -19.80
N VAL A 128 -20.04 2.39 -18.57
CA VAL A 128 -19.25 3.36 -17.80
C VAL A 128 -18.09 2.64 -17.12
N VAL A 129 -17.08 3.38 -16.69
CA VAL A 129 -15.93 2.87 -15.93
C VAL A 129 -16.08 3.32 -14.49
N ALA A 130 -15.85 2.41 -13.53
CA ALA A 130 -15.74 2.81 -12.13
C ALA A 130 -14.44 3.56 -11.89
N THR A 131 -14.51 4.66 -11.15
CA THR A 131 -13.35 5.43 -10.76
C THR A 131 -13.34 5.65 -9.26
N GLY A 132 -12.16 5.59 -8.66
CA GLY A 132 -11.95 6.11 -7.31
C GLY A 132 -10.90 7.19 -7.30
N HIS A 133 -11.04 8.03 -6.30
CA HIS A 133 -10.35 9.28 -6.18
C HIS A 133 -9.58 9.28 -4.87
N THR A 134 -8.25 9.41 -4.94
CA THR A 134 -7.37 9.37 -3.78
C THR A 134 -6.59 10.67 -3.67
N PRO A 135 -7.15 11.73 -3.04
CA PRO A 135 -6.33 12.83 -2.54
C PRO A 135 -5.32 12.31 -1.51
N VAL A 136 -4.12 12.89 -1.55
CA VAL A 136 -3.03 12.54 -0.63
C VAL A 136 -2.44 13.80 -0.03
N LEU A 137 -2.26 13.80 1.28
CA LEU A 137 -1.50 14.80 2.01
C LEU A 137 -0.16 14.21 2.42
N VAL A 138 0.94 14.88 2.08
CA VAL A 138 2.28 14.51 2.55
C VAL A 138 2.95 15.65 3.29
N LEU A 139 3.73 15.31 4.31
CA LEU A 139 4.45 16.29 5.12
C LEU A 139 5.77 15.70 5.60
N ASN A 140 6.83 16.51 5.51
CA ASN A 140 8.08 16.26 6.21
C ASN A 140 8.36 17.41 7.18
N ALA A 141 8.88 17.08 8.36
CA ALA A 141 9.32 18.04 9.35
C ALA A 141 10.55 17.54 10.10
N LEU A 142 11.12 18.39 10.95
CA LEU A 142 12.27 18.05 11.79
C LEU A 142 13.47 17.57 10.94
N ASP A 143 13.85 18.35 9.92
CA ASP A 143 14.92 17.99 8.99
C ASP A 143 14.70 16.63 8.30
N ASN A 144 13.45 16.37 7.89
CA ASN A 144 12.98 15.09 7.32
C ASN A 144 13.04 13.87 8.27
N ALA A 145 13.30 14.08 9.57
CA ALA A 145 13.23 13.02 10.56
C ALA A 145 11.79 12.56 10.81
N PHE A 146 10.80 13.45 10.68
CA PHE A 146 9.39 13.07 10.67
C PHE A 146 8.82 13.15 9.25
N ARG A 147 8.14 12.09 8.83
CA ARG A 147 7.43 11.99 7.56
C ARG A 147 6.02 11.48 7.78
N MET A 148 5.09 11.96 6.97
CA MET A 148 3.68 11.58 7.01
C MET A 148 3.12 11.51 5.60
N ALA A 149 2.32 10.46 5.33
CA ALA A 149 1.49 10.34 4.14
C ALA A 149 0.08 9.90 4.55
N ILE A 150 -0.93 10.63 4.09
CA ILE A 150 -2.35 10.36 4.36
C ILE A 150 -3.09 10.32 3.01
N PRO A 151 -3.14 9.16 2.35
CA PRO A 151 -4.03 8.91 1.23
C PRO A 151 -5.44 8.57 1.74
N ILE A 152 -6.45 9.13 1.08
CA ILE A 152 -7.86 8.82 1.35
C ILE A 152 -8.53 8.48 0.03
N GLN A 153 -8.70 7.20 -0.24
CA GLN A 153 -9.37 6.74 -1.44
C GLN A 153 -10.89 6.71 -1.22
N VAL A 154 -11.63 7.27 -2.16
CA VAL A 154 -13.10 7.28 -2.14
C VAL A 154 -13.65 6.78 -3.47
N VAL A 155 -14.59 5.85 -3.40
CA VAL A 155 -15.41 5.38 -4.51
C VAL A 155 -16.87 5.68 -4.22
N SER A 156 -17.58 6.24 -5.20
CA SER A 156 -19.02 6.38 -5.12
C SER A 156 -19.69 6.09 -6.46
N ILE A 157 -20.54 5.07 -6.47
CA ILE A 157 -21.32 4.66 -7.63
C ILE A 157 -22.79 4.82 -7.28
N ASN A 158 -23.49 5.62 -8.06
CA ASN A 158 -24.94 5.81 -7.97
C ASN A 158 -25.58 5.32 -9.25
N ASP A 159 -26.55 4.41 -9.16
CA ASP A 159 -27.33 3.93 -10.30
C ASP A 159 -28.81 3.77 -9.95
N LYS A 160 -29.62 3.44 -10.95
CA LYS A 160 -30.97 2.92 -10.79
C LYS A 160 -31.16 1.78 -11.77
N THR A 161 -31.77 0.67 -11.35
CA THR A 161 -32.15 -0.43 -12.26
C THR A 161 -33.06 0.06 -13.39
N SER A 162 -33.29 -0.76 -14.42
CA SER A 162 -34.25 -0.45 -15.49
C SER A 162 -35.65 -0.10 -14.98
N GLU A 163 -36.04 -0.64 -13.83
CA GLU A 163 -37.33 -0.39 -13.15
C GLU A 163 -37.29 0.83 -12.21
N GLY A 164 -36.14 1.52 -12.13
CA GLY A 164 -35.97 2.73 -11.34
C GLY A 164 -35.61 2.52 -9.86
N ILE A 165 -35.27 1.30 -9.45
CA ILE A 165 -34.84 1.01 -8.06
C ILE A 165 -33.46 1.64 -7.83
N LYS A 166 -33.34 2.50 -6.81
CA LYS A 166 -32.08 3.19 -6.50
C LYS A 166 -31.02 2.23 -5.98
N GLN A 167 -29.81 2.36 -6.51
CA GLN A 167 -28.63 1.61 -6.11
C GLN A 167 -27.49 2.58 -5.76
N ASN A 168 -26.79 2.32 -4.66
CA ASN A 168 -25.63 3.12 -4.24
C ASN A 168 -24.55 2.21 -3.67
N LEU A 169 -23.33 2.40 -4.12
CA LEU A 169 -22.12 1.81 -3.56
C LEU A 169 -21.22 2.97 -3.15
N THR A 170 -20.78 2.97 -1.90
CA THR A 170 -19.84 3.95 -1.38
C THR A 170 -18.79 3.20 -0.59
N ALA A 171 -17.54 3.48 -0.88
CA ALA A 171 -16.46 2.78 -0.22
C ALA A 171 -15.26 3.73 -0.02
N ILE A 172 -14.62 3.64 1.14
CA ILE A 172 -13.56 4.55 1.59
C ILE A 172 -12.43 3.71 2.16
N LYS A 173 -11.19 4.00 1.74
CA LYS A 173 -9.95 3.45 2.26
C LYS A 173 -9.07 4.60 2.73
N LEU A 174 -8.53 4.49 3.93
CA LEU A 174 -7.49 5.36 4.46
C LEU A 174 -6.36 4.47 4.94
N ASN A 175 -5.18 4.62 4.35
CA ASN A 175 -3.97 3.88 4.71
C ASN A 175 -2.85 4.89 4.94
N SER A 176 -2.73 5.40 6.16
CA SER A 176 -1.79 6.47 6.48
C SER A 176 -0.51 5.93 7.08
N GLU A 177 0.64 6.48 6.70
CA GLU A 177 1.94 6.19 7.33
C GLU A 177 2.46 7.42 8.07
N PHE A 178 2.97 7.17 9.27
CA PHE A 178 3.74 8.10 10.07
C PHE A 178 5.08 7.46 10.38
N ARG A 179 6.16 8.14 10.01
CA ARG A 179 7.52 7.64 10.13
C ARG A 179 8.37 8.64 10.89
N TYR A 180 9.06 8.17 11.92
CA TYR A 180 9.97 9.00 12.69
C TYR A 180 11.34 8.34 12.85
N TYR A 181 12.37 9.01 12.36
CA TYR A 181 13.77 8.67 12.58
C TYR A 181 14.25 9.37 13.86
N THR A 182 14.62 8.61 14.89
CA THR A 182 14.85 9.18 16.21
C THR A 182 16.22 9.87 16.36
N GLY A 183 17.16 9.55 15.48
CA GLY A 183 18.57 9.92 15.59
C GLY A 183 19.34 9.16 16.69
N MET A 184 18.74 8.14 17.30
CA MET A 184 19.38 7.29 18.32
C MET A 184 19.98 6.04 17.68
N ASP A 185 21.12 5.58 18.21
CA ASP A 185 21.80 4.37 17.70
C ASP A 185 20.99 3.08 17.94
N ILE A 186 20.23 3.00 19.04
CA ILE A 186 19.55 1.75 19.45
C ILE A 186 18.13 1.66 18.90
N LEU A 187 17.33 2.73 18.96
CA LEU A 187 15.96 2.76 18.43
C LEU A 187 15.99 3.70 17.24
N THR A 188 16.31 3.20 16.06
CA THR A 188 16.61 4.05 14.89
C THR A 188 15.36 4.69 14.30
N GLN A 189 14.25 3.95 14.30
CA GLN A 189 13.02 4.35 13.63
C GLN A 189 11.77 3.84 14.35
N ILE A 190 10.71 4.64 14.26
CA ILE A 190 9.35 4.29 14.66
C ILE A 190 8.46 4.46 13.42
N ARG A 191 7.66 3.44 13.09
CA ARG A 191 6.61 3.55 12.06
C ARG A 191 5.25 3.23 12.65
N LEU A 192 4.25 3.96 12.23
CA LEU A 192 2.85 3.70 12.52
C LEU A 192 2.06 3.79 11.22
N TYR A 193 1.40 2.70 10.87
CA TYR A 193 0.36 2.68 9.85
C TYR A 193 -1.00 2.74 10.54
N LEU A 194 -1.89 3.58 10.04
CA LEU A 194 -3.28 3.64 10.47
C LEU A 194 -4.17 3.34 9.27
N ASN A 195 -4.99 2.31 9.42
CA ASN A 195 -5.84 1.81 8.35
C ASN A 195 -7.32 1.95 8.74
N TYR A 196 -8.15 2.43 7.82
CA TYR A 196 -9.59 2.48 7.99
C TYR A 196 -10.28 2.11 6.69
N GLY A 197 -11.20 1.16 6.79
CA GLY A 197 -12.04 0.72 5.69
C GLY A 197 -13.50 1.01 5.98
N TYR A 198 -14.21 1.51 4.97
CA TYR A 198 -15.66 1.64 4.96
C TYR A 198 -16.19 1.09 3.65
N ASN A 199 -17.24 0.31 3.73
CA ASN A 199 -18.00 -0.09 2.54
C ASN A 199 -19.49 -0.05 2.86
N SER A 200 -20.28 0.49 1.94
CA SER A 200 -21.73 0.35 1.96
C SER A 200 -22.26 0.15 0.56
N VAL A 201 -23.10 -0.87 0.43
CA VAL A 201 -23.88 -1.14 -0.78
C VAL A 201 -25.37 -1.17 -0.46
N LYS A 202 -26.16 -0.58 -1.35
CA LYS A 202 -27.62 -0.47 -1.26
C LYS A 202 -28.26 -0.84 -2.57
N ASN A 203 -29.37 -1.56 -2.48
CA ASN A 203 -30.25 -1.86 -3.59
C ASN A 203 -31.72 -1.75 -3.12
N GLY A 204 -32.36 -0.61 -3.44
CA GLY A 204 -33.65 -0.26 -2.87
C GLY A 204 -33.58 -0.16 -1.34
N ASN A 205 -34.34 -1.02 -0.65
CA ASN A 205 -34.35 -1.09 0.81
C ASN A 205 -33.29 -2.04 1.39
N ALA A 206 -32.68 -2.90 0.58
CA ALA A 206 -31.63 -3.79 1.03
C ALA A 206 -30.33 -2.99 1.21
N LYS A 207 -29.69 -3.12 2.38
CA LYS A 207 -28.47 -2.38 2.73
C LYS A 207 -27.47 -3.29 3.45
N SER A 208 -26.24 -3.19 2.99
CA SER A 208 -25.05 -3.75 3.60
C SER A 208 -24.07 -2.63 3.93
N GLN A 209 -23.43 -2.72 5.09
CA GLN A 209 -22.42 -1.76 5.53
C GLN A 209 -21.50 -2.42 6.55
N TYR A 210 -20.20 -2.20 6.39
CA TYR A 210 -19.18 -2.58 7.36
C TYR A 210 -18.09 -1.51 7.44
N GLU A 211 -17.40 -1.53 8.57
CA GLU A 211 -16.32 -0.61 8.89
C GLU A 211 -15.21 -1.40 9.59
N THR A 212 -13.98 -1.14 9.21
CA THR A 212 -12.78 -1.77 9.75
C THR A 212 -11.81 -0.70 10.22
N LEU A 213 -11.05 -1.01 11.26
CA LEU A 213 -9.98 -0.18 11.79
C LEU A 213 -8.77 -1.07 12.05
N GLY A 214 -7.61 -0.60 11.61
CA GLY A 214 -6.36 -1.30 11.74
C GLY A 214 -5.21 -0.39 12.11
N PHE A 215 -4.17 -0.97 12.69
CA PHE A 215 -2.87 -0.32 12.79
C PHE A 215 -1.73 -1.33 12.64
N ASP A 216 -0.60 -0.88 12.14
CA ASP A 216 0.68 -1.59 12.17
C ASP A 216 1.71 -0.67 12.82
N PHE A 217 2.19 -1.05 14.00
CA PHE A 217 3.19 -0.32 14.75
C PHE A 217 4.52 -1.06 14.74
N ARG A 218 5.58 -0.35 14.34
CA ARG A 218 6.92 -0.92 14.21
C ARG A 218 7.96 -0.11 14.96
N LEU A 219 8.82 -0.83 15.67
CA LEU A 219 9.99 -0.30 16.37
C LEU A 219 11.24 -0.94 15.77
N TYR A 220 12.12 -0.12 15.20
CA TYR A 220 13.34 -0.55 14.54
C TYR A 220 14.55 -0.27 15.40
N PHE A 221 15.46 -1.23 15.46
CA PHE A 221 16.65 -1.18 16.29
C PHE A 221 17.90 -1.27 15.44
N GLY A 222 18.90 -0.43 15.74
CA GLY A 222 20.15 -0.39 14.99
C GLY A 222 21.23 -1.28 15.59
N ALA A 223 21.89 -2.08 14.75
CA ALA A 223 23.11 -2.80 15.09
C ALA A 223 24.03 -2.96 13.87
N THR A 224 25.29 -3.26 14.10
CA THR A 224 26.26 -3.54 13.03
C THR A 224 27.15 -4.69 13.47
N VAL A 225 27.34 -5.67 12.60
CA VAL A 225 28.27 -6.78 12.79
C VAL A 225 29.18 -6.82 11.57
N GLU A 226 30.44 -6.47 11.79
CA GLU A 226 31.44 -6.34 10.72
C GLU A 226 30.98 -5.36 9.62
N GLU A 227 30.78 -5.86 8.40
CA GLU A 227 30.35 -5.10 7.22
C GLU A 227 28.85 -5.25 6.94
N VAL A 228 28.11 -5.89 7.83
CA VAL A 228 26.66 -6.10 7.71
C VAL A 228 25.92 -5.22 8.70
N GLU A 229 24.95 -4.46 8.22
CA GLU A 229 24.05 -3.69 9.05
C GLU A 229 22.87 -4.57 9.44
N LEU A 230 22.51 -4.50 10.70
CA LEU A 230 21.38 -5.21 11.25
C LEU A 230 20.33 -4.18 11.65
N GLU A 231 19.10 -4.41 11.19
CA GLU A 231 17.93 -3.66 11.62
C GLU A 231 16.86 -4.62 12.18
N PRO A 232 17.07 -5.21 13.37
CA PRO A 232 15.99 -5.91 14.05
C PRO A 232 14.80 -4.98 14.25
N PHE A 233 13.59 -5.47 14.06
CA PHE A 233 12.40 -4.72 14.40
C PHE A 233 11.29 -5.62 14.95
N ILE A 234 10.36 -4.98 15.67
CA ILE A 234 9.16 -5.63 16.18
C ILE A 234 7.97 -4.98 15.48
N LYS A 235 7.16 -5.78 14.79
CA LYS A 235 5.86 -5.42 14.25
C LYS A 235 4.75 -5.87 15.20
N ILE A 236 3.83 -4.95 15.49
CA ILE A 236 2.58 -5.19 16.20
C ILE A 236 1.47 -4.67 15.30
N ALA A 237 0.73 -5.58 14.67
CA ALA A 237 -0.40 -5.24 13.84
C ALA A 237 -1.70 -5.71 14.48
N TYR A 238 -2.73 -4.88 14.42
CA TYR A 238 -4.04 -5.22 14.95
C TYR A 238 -5.13 -4.66 14.06
N ASP A 239 -6.03 -5.54 13.62
CA ASP A 239 -7.15 -5.20 12.75
C ASP A 239 -8.46 -5.66 13.39
N THR A 240 -9.51 -4.88 13.24
CA THR A 240 -10.83 -5.18 13.83
C THR A 240 -11.96 -4.56 13.04
N GLY A 241 -13.14 -5.16 13.13
CA GLY A 241 -14.37 -4.52 12.69
C GLY A 241 -14.83 -3.48 13.73
N LEU A 242 -15.35 -2.34 13.27
CA LEU A 242 -15.96 -1.35 14.17
C LEU A 242 -17.45 -1.58 14.38
N ASN A 243 -18.13 -2.18 13.40
CA ASN A 243 -19.58 -2.33 13.39
C ASN A 243 -20.00 -3.73 12.97
N LYS A 244 -21.09 -4.20 13.58
CA LYS A 244 -21.86 -5.41 13.22
C LYS A 244 -21.02 -6.66 12.97
N ASN A 245 -20.69 -7.43 14.02
CA ASN A 245 -20.39 -8.87 13.96
C ASN A 245 -19.79 -9.33 12.61
N LEU A 246 -18.72 -8.65 12.19
CA LEU A 246 -18.16 -8.72 10.83
C LEU A 246 -17.26 -9.96 10.75
N PRO A 247 -17.38 -10.85 9.76
CA PRO A 247 -16.45 -11.97 9.55
C PRO A 247 -14.99 -11.52 9.45
N SER A 248 -14.05 -12.35 9.92
CA SER A 248 -12.60 -12.09 9.83
C SER A 248 -12.11 -11.97 8.40
N ALA A 249 -12.73 -12.69 7.45
CA ALA A 249 -12.45 -12.59 6.02
C ALA A 249 -12.73 -11.19 5.42
N ASN A 250 -13.46 -10.33 6.15
CA ASN A 250 -13.79 -8.97 5.72
C ASN A 250 -13.03 -7.91 6.53
N LEU A 251 -11.98 -8.28 7.27
CA LEU A 251 -10.97 -7.35 7.77
C LEU A 251 -10.03 -6.89 6.63
N ASN A 252 -10.62 -6.53 5.50
CA ASN A 252 -9.90 -6.00 4.35
C ASN A 252 -10.00 -4.46 4.33
N PHE A 253 -8.91 -3.81 3.94
CA PHE A 253 -8.80 -2.38 3.75
C PHE A 253 -8.71 -2.00 2.25
N ASP A 254 -8.51 -2.97 1.36
CA ASP A 254 -8.32 -2.79 -0.08
C ASP A 254 -9.66 -2.72 -0.83
N VAL A 255 -10.25 -1.54 -0.75
CA VAL A 255 -11.61 -1.30 -1.23
C VAL A 255 -11.70 -1.24 -2.76
N MET A 256 -10.81 -0.51 -3.43
CA MET A 256 -10.89 -0.40 -4.90
C MET A 256 -10.37 -1.61 -5.63
N GLU A 257 -9.34 -2.26 -5.11
CA GLU A 257 -8.75 -3.42 -5.76
C GLU A 257 -9.75 -4.57 -5.79
N GLU A 258 -10.52 -4.75 -4.72
CA GLU A 258 -11.70 -5.63 -4.71
C GLU A 258 -12.71 -5.25 -5.81
N LEU A 259 -13.04 -3.96 -5.97
CA LEU A 259 -13.96 -3.49 -7.00
C LEU A 259 -13.40 -3.56 -8.43
N LYS A 260 -12.08 -3.64 -8.58
CA LYS A 260 -11.41 -3.88 -9.88
C LYS A 260 -11.44 -5.35 -10.27
N ALA A 261 -11.53 -6.24 -9.29
CA ALA A 261 -11.70 -7.67 -9.50
C ALA A 261 -13.19 -8.08 -9.61
N SER A 262 -14.11 -7.33 -8.99
CA SER A 262 -15.52 -7.70 -8.90
C SER A 262 -16.40 -7.08 -9.98
N ASP A 263 -17.43 -7.82 -10.42
CA ASP A 263 -18.51 -7.26 -11.23
C ASP A 263 -19.38 -6.37 -10.32
N ILE A 264 -19.27 -5.05 -10.49
CA ILE A 264 -20.05 -4.06 -9.74
C ILE A 264 -21.56 -4.35 -9.75
N SER A 265 -22.06 -4.95 -10.83
CA SER A 265 -23.47 -5.35 -10.93
C SER A 265 -23.82 -6.41 -9.87
N SER A 266 -22.89 -7.32 -9.57
CA SER A 266 -23.05 -8.34 -8.55
C SER A 266 -23.04 -7.75 -7.14
N GLU A 267 -22.21 -6.74 -6.85
CA GLU A 267 -22.19 -6.07 -5.54
C GLU A 267 -23.58 -5.53 -5.16
N PHE A 268 -24.29 -4.92 -6.12
CA PHE A 268 -25.66 -4.46 -5.90
C PHE A 268 -26.67 -5.60 -5.69
N GLN A 269 -26.47 -6.78 -6.28
CA GLN A 269 -27.32 -7.95 -6.04
C GLN A 269 -27.11 -8.56 -4.65
N TYR A 270 -25.90 -8.46 -4.12
CA TYR A 270 -25.55 -8.96 -2.78
C TYR A 270 -25.89 -7.98 -1.64
N ALA A 271 -26.40 -6.79 -1.95
CA ALA A 271 -26.86 -5.84 -0.95
C ALA A 271 -27.90 -6.47 -0.01
N GLY A 272 -27.64 -6.40 1.30
CA GLY A 272 -28.49 -6.96 2.36
C GLY A 272 -28.34 -8.47 2.59
N GLN A 273 -27.39 -9.15 1.94
CA GLN A 273 -27.13 -10.59 2.14
C GLN A 273 -26.19 -10.87 3.33
N PHE A 274 -26.18 -12.15 3.75
CA PHE A 274 -25.60 -12.63 5.01
C PHE A 274 -24.12 -12.33 5.25
N ALA A 275 -23.32 -12.26 4.17
CA ALA A 275 -21.90 -11.94 4.25
C ALA A 275 -21.61 -10.50 4.69
N TYR A 276 -22.59 -9.59 4.52
CA TYR A 276 -22.39 -8.17 4.72
C TYR A 276 -23.26 -7.61 5.86
N GLY A 277 -22.82 -7.83 7.10
CA GLY A 277 -23.36 -7.12 8.26
C GLY A 277 -24.81 -7.51 8.63
N THR A 278 -25.14 -8.80 8.56
CA THR A 278 -26.35 -9.34 9.19
C THR A 278 -25.98 -10.44 10.19
N ASN A 279 -25.81 -10.10 11.47
CA ASN A 279 -25.92 -10.93 12.68
C ASN A 279 -25.52 -12.43 12.66
N SER A 280 -24.65 -12.90 11.76
CA SER A 280 -24.23 -14.31 11.69
C SER A 280 -23.20 -14.66 12.74
N PHE A 281 -22.55 -13.65 13.32
CA PHE A 281 -21.57 -13.81 14.40
C PHE A 281 -22.11 -13.19 15.69
N ASP A 282 -21.56 -13.61 16.83
CA ASP A 282 -21.90 -13.05 18.15
C ASP A 282 -20.98 -11.88 18.53
N LYS A 283 -19.79 -11.83 17.93
CA LYS A 283 -18.72 -10.88 18.22
C LYS A 283 -18.12 -10.34 16.94
N THR A 284 -17.53 -9.15 17.02
CA THR A 284 -16.76 -8.59 15.91
C THR A 284 -15.42 -9.30 15.76
N ALA A 285 -15.02 -9.59 14.52
CA ALA A 285 -13.69 -10.11 14.24
C ALA A 285 -12.60 -9.14 14.67
N TRP A 286 -11.50 -9.71 15.15
CA TRP A 286 -10.24 -9.02 15.31
C TRP A 286 -9.09 -9.98 15.00
N GLN A 287 -7.96 -9.42 14.57
CA GLN A 287 -6.72 -10.13 14.33
C GLN A 287 -5.57 -9.37 14.99
N LEU A 288 -4.65 -10.09 15.62
CA LEU A 288 -3.42 -9.54 16.20
C LEU A 288 -2.21 -10.30 15.66
N THR A 289 -1.24 -9.58 15.13
CA THR A 289 0.03 -10.14 14.66
C THR A 289 1.19 -9.52 15.43
N LEU A 290 1.99 -10.37 16.06
CA LEU A 290 3.22 -10.02 16.77
C LEU A 290 4.40 -10.67 16.05
N MET A 291 5.22 -9.86 15.39
CA MET A 291 6.23 -10.38 14.47
C MET A 291 7.58 -9.67 14.68
N PRO A 292 8.53 -10.29 15.40
CA PRO A 292 9.92 -9.90 15.29
C PRO A 292 10.47 -10.24 13.91
N ALA A 293 11.32 -9.36 13.40
CA ALA A 293 11.99 -9.49 12.12
C ALA A 293 13.43 -8.98 12.24
N LEU A 294 14.27 -9.39 11.28
CA LEU A 294 15.67 -9.00 11.23
C LEU A 294 15.99 -8.44 9.85
N GLY A 295 16.07 -7.13 9.72
CA GLY A 295 16.66 -6.49 8.54
C GLY A 295 18.16 -6.76 8.49
N LEU A 296 18.66 -7.13 7.32
CA LEU A 296 20.07 -7.41 7.03
C LEU A 296 20.42 -6.64 5.77
N SER A 297 21.34 -5.68 5.86
CA SER A 297 21.84 -4.99 4.68
C SER A 297 23.35 -5.20 4.52
N ALA A 298 23.77 -5.39 3.28
CA ALA A 298 25.17 -5.47 2.91
C ALA A 298 25.33 -4.92 1.49
N GLY A 299 26.42 -4.22 1.22
CA GLY A 299 26.61 -3.62 -0.09
C GLY A 299 28.03 -3.19 -0.41
N SER A 300 28.19 -2.78 -1.66
CA SER A 300 29.38 -2.21 -2.28
C SER A 300 28.96 -1.02 -3.14
N ASP A 301 29.91 -0.37 -3.80
CA ASP A 301 29.64 0.76 -4.71
C ASP A 301 28.71 0.40 -5.88
N ILE A 302 28.57 -0.89 -6.22
CA ILE A 302 27.83 -1.37 -7.39
C ILE A 302 26.60 -2.19 -6.99
N VAL A 303 26.67 -2.93 -5.88
CA VAL A 303 25.62 -3.91 -5.50
C VAL A 303 25.19 -3.65 -4.07
N SER A 304 23.89 -3.60 -3.84
CA SER A 304 23.28 -3.62 -2.51
C SER A 304 22.37 -4.83 -2.38
N LEU A 305 22.35 -5.43 -1.19
CA LEU A 305 21.49 -6.53 -0.79
C LEU A 305 20.77 -6.15 0.51
N TYR A 306 19.46 -6.36 0.53
CA TYR A 306 18.65 -6.31 1.74
C TYR A 306 17.90 -7.63 1.92
N LEU A 307 17.84 -8.15 3.14
CA LEU A 307 17.06 -9.33 3.51
C LEU A 307 16.30 -9.08 4.80
N GLU A 308 15.08 -9.60 4.88
CA GLU A 308 14.20 -9.45 6.04
C GLU A 308 13.45 -10.76 6.32
N PRO A 309 14.09 -11.73 6.99
CA PRO A 309 13.38 -12.84 7.62
C PRO A 309 12.55 -12.37 8.83
N SER A 310 11.34 -12.91 8.96
CA SER A 310 10.44 -12.64 10.06
C SER A 310 9.68 -13.90 10.49
N LEU A 311 9.41 -14.01 11.79
CA LEU A 311 8.67 -15.12 12.37
C LEU A 311 7.92 -14.65 13.61
N GLY A 312 6.62 -14.87 13.64
CA GLY A 312 5.72 -14.31 14.63
C GLY A 312 4.53 -15.21 14.95
N LEU A 313 3.66 -14.65 15.79
CA LEU A 313 2.39 -15.22 16.18
C LEU A 313 1.27 -14.36 15.59
N GLU A 314 0.29 -15.02 14.98
CA GLU A 314 -0.98 -14.43 14.63
C GLU A 314 -2.10 -15.05 15.48
N ILE A 315 -3.01 -14.20 15.93
CA ILE A 315 -4.19 -14.58 16.70
C ILE A 315 -5.42 -14.03 16.00
N THR A 316 -6.34 -14.92 15.62
CA THR A 316 -7.66 -14.54 15.09
C THR A 316 -8.72 -14.78 16.16
N GLY A 317 -9.44 -13.71 16.51
CA GLY A 317 -10.47 -13.73 17.54
C GLY A 317 -11.68 -14.56 17.16
N ALA A 318 -12.15 -15.39 18.10
CA ALA A 318 -13.38 -16.17 17.92
C ALA A 318 -14.60 -15.27 17.73
N GLN A 319 -15.43 -15.61 16.75
CA GLN A 319 -16.57 -14.79 16.36
C GLN A 319 -17.91 -15.32 16.91
N LEU A 320 -17.97 -16.60 17.28
CA LEU A 320 -19.15 -17.23 17.87
C LEU A 320 -18.93 -17.51 19.37
N ASN A 321 -20.03 -17.51 20.12
CA ASN A 321 -20.00 -17.85 21.53
C ASN A 321 -19.63 -19.33 21.74
N GLY A 322 -18.69 -19.59 22.64
CA GLY A 322 -18.20 -20.94 22.95
C GLY A 322 -17.04 -21.41 22.07
N GLU A 323 -16.71 -20.67 20.99
CA GLU A 323 -15.50 -20.91 20.22
C GLU A 323 -14.26 -20.29 20.89
N LYS A 324 -13.09 -20.83 20.56
CA LYS A 324 -11.79 -20.37 21.02
C LYS A 324 -11.08 -19.60 19.92
N ASP A 325 -10.24 -18.65 20.32
CA ASP A 325 -9.37 -17.94 19.39
C ASP A 325 -8.44 -18.94 18.66
N ILE A 326 -8.13 -18.61 17.41
CA ILE A 326 -7.25 -19.40 16.55
C ILE A 326 -5.85 -18.80 16.65
N TYR A 327 -4.85 -19.66 16.83
CA TYR A 327 -3.44 -19.28 16.92
C TYR A 327 -2.68 -19.91 15.75
N SER A 328 -1.93 -19.10 15.00
CA SER A 328 -1.12 -19.51 13.86
C SER A 328 0.28 -18.91 13.94
N PHE A 329 1.24 -19.57 13.29
CA PHE A 329 2.54 -18.96 13.04
C PHE A 329 2.42 -18.06 11.82
N ALA A 330 2.95 -16.84 11.91
CA ALA A 330 3.14 -15.94 10.79
C ALA A 330 4.62 -15.90 10.44
N TRP A 331 5.00 -16.04 9.17
CA TRP A 331 6.40 -15.92 8.76
C TRP A 331 6.51 -15.31 7.37
N ASN A 332 7.59 -14.56 7.15
CA ASN A 332 7.93 -14.00 5.85
C ASN A 332 9.44 -13.99 5.65
N VAL A 333 9.89 -14.10 4.40
CA VAL A 333 11.26 -13.85 3.99
C VAL A 333 11.20 -12.93 2.79
N TYR A 334 11.65 -11.71 3.00
CA TYR A 334 11.70 -10.67 1.98
C TYR A 334 13.14 -10.37 1.59
N GLY A 335 13.37 -9.99 0.34
CA GLY A 335 14.71 -9.67 -0.15
C GLY A 335 14.73 -8.72 -1.34
N GLU A 336 15.75 -7.87 -1.35
CA GLU A 336 15.97 -6.87 -2.41
C GLU A 336 17.42 -6.91 -2.89
N ILE A 337 17.62 -6.67 -4.18
CA ILE A 337 18.95 -6.48 -4.77
C ILE A 337 18.91 -5.24 -5.67
N SER A 338 19.81 -4.28 -5.41
CA SER A 338 20.05 -3.13 -6.28
C SER A 338 21.41 -3.24 -6.96
N LEU A 339 21.46 -2.92 -8.26
CA LEU A 339 22.66 -2.79 -9.06
C LEU A 339 22.78 -1.35 -9.59
N THR A 340 23.87 -0.66 -9.25
CA THR A 340 24.14 0.72 -9.66
C THR A 340 25.39 0.76 -10.54
N PRO A 341 25.32 0.31 -11.81
CA PRO A 341 26.49 0.22 -12.70
C PRO A 341 27.14 1.57 -12.98
N ILE A 342 26.37 2.66 -12.89
CA ILE A 342 26.85 4.04 -12.91
C ILE A 342 26.05 4.86 -11.89
N PRO A 343 26.58 5.99 -11.36
CA PRO A 343 25.95 6.71 -10.24
C PRO A 343 24.48 7.13 -10.43
N ASN A 344 24.03 7.29 -11.68
CA ASN A 344 22.71 7.81 -12.00
C ASN A 344 21.74 6.75 -12.52
N LEU A 345 22.10 5.47 -12.47
CA LEU A 345 21.28 4.38 -12.99
C LEU A 345 21.26 3.23 -12.01
N GLU A 346 20.07 2.91 -11.51
CA GLU A 346 19.81 1.75 -10.66
C GLU A 346 18.97 0.72 -11.42
N TRP A 347 19.34 -0.55 -11.32
CA TRP A 347 18.48 -1.68 -11.57
C TRP A 347 18.13 -2.36 -10.24
N TYR A 348 16.84 -2.37 -9.91
CA TYR A 348 16.28 -2.92 -8.69
C TYR A 348 15.57 -4.24 -8.96
N PHE A 349 15.70 -5.17 -8.02
CA PHE A 349 15.00 -6.44 -7.98
C PHE A 349 14.46 -6.68 -6.58
N GLU A 350 13.24 -7.20 -6.52
CA GLU A 350 12.58 -7.54 -5.27
C GLU A 350 11.95 -8.93 -5.39
N ALA A 351 12.05 -9.70 -4.32
CA ALA A 351 11.42 -11.00 -4.21
C ALA A 351 11.01 -11.31 -2.77
N GLU A 352 9.96 -12.11 -2.65
CA GLU A 352 9.43 -12.52 -1.36
C GLU A 352 8.99 -14.00 -1.35
N LEU A 353 9.00 -14.58 -0.16
CA LEU A 353 8.55 -15.93 0.11
C LEU A 353 7.98 -15.97 1.53
N GLY A 354 6.70 -16.33 1.69
CA GLY A 354 6.10 -16.35 3.02
C GLY A 354 4.59 -16.51 2.99
N ASP A 355 3.96 -16.31 4.16
CA ASP A 355 2.50 -16.26 4.26
C ASP A 355 1.90 -15.00 3.59
N ASN A 356 2.73 -14.03 3.19
CA ASN A 356 2.35 -12.81 2.47
C ASN A 356 2.51 -12.90 0.94
N ALA A 357 3.13 -13.96 0.42
CA ALA A 357 3.26 -14.16 -1.03
C ALA A 357 1.85 -14.38 -1.62
N GLU A 358 1.43 -13.54 -2.58
CA GLU A 358 0.05 -13.40 -3.08
C GLU A 358 -0.64 -14.66 -3.68
N GLU A 359 -0.04 -15.85 -3.60
CA GLU A 359 -0.62 -17.08 -4.13
C GLU A 359 -0.79 -18.15 -3.04
N THR A 360 -1.79 -19.01 -3.24
CA THR A 360 -2.12 -20.14 -2.35
C THR A 360 -0.99 -21.17 -2.21
N GLU A 361 0.12 -20.97 -2.92
CA GLU A 361 1.32 -21.77 -2.87
C GLU A 361 2.47 -20.92 -2.28
N LYS A 362 3.13 -21.46 -1.25
CA LYS A 362 4.32 -20.88 -0.59
C LYS A 362 5.53 -20.94 -1.52
N VAL A 363 5.49 -20.17 -2.61
CA VAL A 363 6.46 -20.14 -3.71
C VAL A 363 7.18 -18.79 -3.69
N LEU A 364 8.42 -18.78 -4.21
CA LEU A 364 9.20 -17.56 -4.37
C LEU A 364 8.54 -16.68 -5.44
N ASN A 365 8.11 -15.48 -5.03
CA ASN A 365 7.50 -14.48 -5.91
C ASN A 365 8.50 -13.37 -6.22
N PHE A 366 8.57 -12.97 -7.49
CA PHE A 366 9.29 -11.77 -7.91
C PHE A 366 8.31 -10.61 -7.93
N ASN A 367 8.61 -9.54 -7.19
CA ASN A 367 7.70 -8.40 -7.11
C ASN A 367 7.80 -7.54 -8.38
N ALA A 368 6.66 -6.99 -8.79
CA ALA A 368 6.53 -6.16 -9.98
C ALA A 368 7.10 -4.73 -9.79
N THR A 369 7.55 -4.39 -8.59
CA THR A 369 8.41 -3.24 -8.27
C THR A 369 9.79 -3.31 -8.94
N THR A 370 10.21 -4.49 -9.43
CA THR A 370 11.48 -4.73 -10.14
C THR A 370 11.62 -3.85 -11.39
N GLY A 371 12.81 -3.30 -11.67
CA GLY A 371 13.11 -2.57 -12.91
C GLY A 371 14.11 -1.44 -12.72
N ILE A 372 13.98 -0.32 -13.46
CA ILE A 372 15.03 0.71 -13.55
C ILE A 372 14.61 2.04 -12.93
N THR A 373 15.54 2.67 -12.21
CA THR A 373 15.45 4.09 -11.81
C THR A 373 16.64 4.85 -12.40
N TRP A 374 16.37 5.97 -13.05
CA TRP A 374 17.37 6.91 -13.54
C TRP A 374 17.33 8.18 -12.69
N TYR A 375 18.42 8.48 -11.98
CA TYR A 375 18.56 9.72 -11.21
C TYR A 375 19.00 10.87 -12.10
N LEU A 376 18.21 11.93 -12.11
CA LEU A 376 18.36 13.09 -12.96
C LEU A 376 18.98 14.24 -12.15
N PRO A 377 19.72 15.16 -12.79
CA PRO A 377 20.22 16.36 -12.12
C PRO A 377 19.08 17.22 -11.56
N ALA A 378 19.36 17.94 -10.47
CA ALA A 378 18.51 19.04 -10.02
C ALA A 378 18.41 20.12 -11.13
N LEU A 379 17.20 20.65 -11.36
CA LEU A 379 16.92 21.67 -12.39
C LEU A 379 17.07 23.09 -11.87
#